data_AF-A0A2J4Q5R8-F1
#
_entry.id   AF-A0A2J4Q5R8-F1
#
_cell.length_a   1.000
_cell.length_b   1.000
_cell.length_c   1.000
_cell.angle_alpha   90.00
_cell.angle_beta   90.00
_cell.angle_gamma   90.00
#
_symmetry.space_group_name_H-M   'P 1'
#
loop_
_entity.id
_entity.type
_entity.pdbx_description
1 polymer ?
#
loop_
_entity_poly.entity_id
_entity_poly.type
_entity_poly.pdbx_seq_one_letter_code
_entity_poly.pdbx_strand_id
1 'polypeptide(L)'
;GWERLGHRVLDILEQEGADLRHTVLCHMNPSFADKRYQRELAQRGAFLEYDMIGMSYYYADESAQSPSDEENARAIRELIDDGYIQQILLSQDVFLKTMLTRYGGHGYGYILKHFVPRLRRHGISGEQLETLMIGNPQRVFGG
;
A
#
# COMPACT_ATOMS: atom_id res chain seq x y z
N GLY A 1 -8.28 2.65 4.42
CA GLY A 1 -7.61 3.95 4.63
C GLY A 1 -8.44 4.98 5.37
N TRP A 2 -9.31 5.71 4.65
CA TRP A 2 -10.01 6.93 5.12
C TRP A 2 -10.64 6.81 6.51
N GLU A 3 -11.53 5.82 6.69
CA GLU A 3 -12.36 5.66 7.90
C GLU A 3 -11.69 4.93 9.06
N ARG A 4 -10.43 4.49 8.92
CA ARG A 4 -9.69 3.74 9.95
C ARG A 4 -10.38 2.48 10.51
N LEU A 5 -11.24 1.84 9.72
CA LEU A 5 -12.01 0.65 10.16
C LEU A 5 -11.23 -0.67 10.14
N GLY A 6 -9.97 -0.68 9.68
CA GLY A 6 -9.14 -1.88 9.56
C GLY A 6 -9.11 -2.78 10.80
N HIS A 7 -9.06 -2.24 12.02
CA HIS A 7 -9.10 -3.08 13.23
C HIS A 7 -10.38 -3.89 13.31
N ARG A 8 -11.54 -3.25 13.09
CA ARG A 8 -12.84 -3.90 13.09
C ARG A 8 -12.94 -4.96 11.99
N VAL A 9 -12.39 -4.70 10.80
CA VAL A 9 -12.35 -5.67 9.70
C VAL A 9 -11.56 -6.91 10.12
N LEU A 10 -10.36 -6.72 10.68
CA LEU A 10 -9.53 -7.82 11.16
C LEU A 10 -10.17 -8.57 12.32
N ASP A 11 -10.90 -7.90 13.22
CA ASP A 11 -11.62 -8.56 14.32
C ASP A 11 -12.69 -9.52 13.80
N ILE A 12 -13.46 -9.10 12.77
CA ILE A 12 -14.47 -9.96 12.15
C ILE A 12 -13.81 -11.17 11.48
N LEU A 13 -12.74 -10.96 10.73
CA LEU A 13 -12.03 -12.05 10.06
C LEU A 13 -11.46 -13.06 11.05
N GLU A 14 -10.87 -12.58 12.16
CA GLU A 14 -10.34 -13.43 13.22
C GLU A 14 -11.45 -14.22 13.94
N GLN A 15 -12.62 -13.59 14.18
CA GLN A 15 -13.80 -14.28 14.74
C GLN A 15 -14.33 -15.40 13.85
N GLU A 16 -14.26 -15.21 12.52
CA GLU A 16 -14.64 -16.22 11.53
C GLU A 16 -13.51 -17.26 11.27
N GLY A 17 -12.39 -17.16 12.00
CA GLY A 17 -11.28 -18.13 11.92
C GLY A 17 -10.34 -17.95 10.72
N ALA A 18 -10.36 -16.78 10.07
CA ALA A 18 -9.43 -16.48 8.97
C ALA A 18 -8.01 -16.22 9.49
N ASP A 19 -7.00 -16.61 8.70
CA ASP A 19 -5.59 -16.27 8.99
C ASP A 19 -5.27 -14.85 8.53
N LEU A 20 -5.05 -13.94 9.48
CA LEU A 20 -4.73 -12.55 9.20
C LEU A 20 -3.42 -12.40 8.41
N ARG A 21 -2.50 -13.38 8.47
CA ARG A 21 -1.25 -13.37 7.70
C ARG A 21 -1.47 -13.58 6.20
N HIS A 22 -2.68 -13.96 5.80
CA HIS A 22 -3.13 -14.04 4.41
C HIS A 22 -4.24 -13.02 4.11
N THR A 23 -4.42 -12.02 4.96
CA THR A 23 -5.37 -10.94 4.75
C THR A 23 -4.66 -9.70 4.21
N VAL A 24 -5.20 -9.12 3.15
CA VAL A 24 -4.72 -7.86 2.56
C VAL A 24 -5.73 -6.75 2.86
N LEU A 25 -5.26 -5.69 3.50
CA LEU A 25 -6.00 -4.45 3.67
C LEU A 25 -5.62 -3.49 2.54
N CYS A 26 -6.54 -3.30 1.61
CA CYS A 26 -6.42 -2.37 0.48
C CYS A 26 -6.54 -0.90 0.91
N HIS A 27 -6.12 0.00 0.03
CA HIS A 27 -6.25 1.44 0.16
C HIS A 27 -5.67 1.96 1.49
N MET A 28 -4.44 1.58 1.79
CA MET A 28 -3.75 2.03 3.00
C MET A 28 -3.10 3.40 2.84
N ASN A 29 -2.89 3.87 1.61
CA ASN A 29 -2.33 5.19 1.29
C ASN A 29 -2.96 6.31 2.14
N PRO A 30 -4.30 6.47 2.21
CA PRO A 30 -4.92 7.57 2.95
C PRO A 30 -4.63 7.62 4.46
N SER A 31 -4.11 6.52 5.00
CA SER A 31 -3.72 6.43 6.40
C SER A 31 -2.24 6.68 6.65
N PHE A 32 -1.47 7.13 5.63
CA PHE A 32 -0.01 7.30 5.69
C PHE A 32 0.49 8.09 6.91
N ALA A 33 -0.27 9.12 7.35
CA ALA A 33 0.10 9.95 8.49
C ALA A 33 -0.19 9.29 9.86
N ASP A 34 -1.05 8.27 9.88
CA ASP A 34 -1.46 7.57 11.09
C ASP A 34 -0.60 6.32 11.31
N LYS A 35 0.63 6.57 11.71
CA LYS A 35 1.66 5.53 11.88
C LYS A 35 1.24 4.47 12.88
N ARG A 36 0.61 4.89 13.98
CA ARG A 36 0.16 3.98 15.04
C ARG A 36 -0.82 2.97 14.47
N TYR A 37 -1.84 3.46 13.77
CA TYR A 37 -2.84 2.61 13.13
C TYR A 37 -2.21 1.60 12.17
N GLN A 38 -1.33 2.06 11.27
CA GLN A 38 -0.69 1.14 10.32
C GLN A 38 0.19 0.08 11.01
N ARG A 39 0.98 0.48 12.00
CA ARG A 39 1.82 -0.45 12.78
C ARG A 39 0.98 -1.49 13.51
N GLU A 40 -0.10 -1.07 14.18
CA GLU A 40 -0.99 -1.97 14.91
C GLU A 40 -1.66 -2.99 13.96
N LEU A 41 -2.03 -2.59 12.74
CA LEU A 41 -2.56 -3.51 11.72
C LEU A 41 -1.50 -4.49 11.19
N ALA A 42 -0.30 -4.00 10.85
CA ALA A 42 0.80 -4.86 10.39
C ALA A 42 1.24 -5.84 11.48
N GLN A 43 1.26 -5.41 12.74
CA GLN A 43 1.59 -6.26 13.89
C GLN A 43 0.60 -7.41 14.08
N ARG A 44 -0.67 -7.23 13.71
CA ARG A 44 -1.66 -8.32 13.68
C ARG A 44 -1.43 -9.33 12.55
N GLY A 45 -0.47 -9.07 11.66
CA GLY A 45 -0.07 -9.97 10.58
C GLY A 45 -0.64 -9.61 9.21
N ALA A 46 -1.58 -8.66 9.14
CA ALA A 46 -2.19 -8.26 7.87
C ALA A 46 -1.19 -7.55 6.95
N PHE A 47 -1.37 -7.74 5.64
CA PHE A 47 -0.70 -6.94 4.64
C PHE A 47 -1.38 -5.56 4.52
N LEU A 48 -0.56 -4.52 4.44
CA LEU A 48 -0.94 -3.15 4.15
C LEU A 48 -0.64 -2.87 2.68
N GLU A 49 -1.68 -2.76 1.87
CA GLU A 49 -1.53 -2.51 0.45
C GLU A 49 -1.61 -1.00 0.16
N TYR A 50 -0.49 -0.47 -0.34
CA TYR A 50 -0.40 0.84 -0.94
C TYR A 50 -0.72 0.72 -2.43
N ASP A 51 -2.01 0.61 -2.75
CA ASP A 51 -2.51 0.40 -4.11
C ASP A 51 -2.87 1.70 -4.85
N MET A 52 -2.86 2.87 -4.20
CA MET A 52 -3.21 4.14 -4.84
C MET A 52 -1.98 4.87 -5.41
N ILE A 53 -0.88 4.18 -5.75
CA ILE A 53 0.35 4.82 -6.23
C ILE A 53 0.16 5.47 -7.60
N GLY A 54 0.55 6.74 -7.70
CA GLY A 54 0.31 7.58 -8.88
C GLY A 54 -1.11 8.15 -8.97
N MET A 55 -1.97 7.91 -7.98
CA MET A 55 -3.32 8.44 -7.98
C MET A 55 -3.36 9.81 -7.28
N SER A 56 -3.54 10.89 -8.04
CA SER A 56 -3.63 12.26 -7.52
C SER A 56 -5.03 12.85 -7.72
N TYR A 57 -6.06 12.15 -7.24
CA TYR A 57 -7.46 12.55 -7.38
C TYR A 57 -8.00 13.20 -6.11
N TYR A 58 -8.87 14.19 -6.31
CA TYR A 58 -9.77 14.67 -5.26
C TYR A 58 -11.12 13.98 -5.47
N TYR A 59 -11.56 13.23 -4.46
CA TYR A 59 -12.85 12.57 -4.42
C TYR A 59 -13.85 13.50 -3.74
N ALA A 60 -14.77 14.05 -4.53
CA ALA A 60 -15.67 15.11 -4.06
C ALA A 60 -16.76 14.59 -3.11
N ASP A 61 -17.23 13.37 -3.36
CA ASP A 61 -18.19 12.64 -2.56
C ASP A 61 -17.66 12.30 -1.15
N GLU A 62 -16.41 11.90 -1.03
CA GLU A 62 -15.75 11.69 0.26
C GLU A 62 -15.07 12.96 0.81
N SER A 63 -15.06 14.06 0.04
CA SER A 63 -14.30 15.28 0.36
C SER A 63 -12.84 14.98 0.74
N ALA A 64 -12.21 14.07 0.02
CA ALA A 64 -10.91 13.48 0.35
C ALA A 64 -9.91 13.59 -0.80
N GLN A 65 -8.67 13.94 -0.49
CA GLN A 65 -7.57 14.07 -1.46
C GLN A 65 -6.65 12.86 -1.37
N SER A 66 -6.46 12.11 -2.47
CA SER A 66 -5.46 11.05 -2.51
C SER A 66 -4.08 11.56 -2.09
N PRO A 67 -3.34 10.82 -1.24
CA PRO A 67 -1.99 11.20 -0.84
C PRO A 67 -1.03 11.23 -2.01
N SER A 68 -0.04 12.10 -1.95
CA SER A 68 1.04 12.16 -2.92
C SER A 68 1.95 10.92 -2.83
N ASP A 69 2.61 10.58 -3.94
CA ASP A 69 3.64 9.53 -3.95
C ASP A 69 4.80 9.82 -2.97
N GLU A 70 5.03 11.08 -2.62
CA GLU A 70 6.07 11.46 -1.67
C GLU A 70 5.67 11.10 -0.22
N GLU A 71 4.41 11.35 0.13
CA GLU A 71 3.82 10.93 1.41
C GLU A 71 3.80 9.41 1.52
N ASN A 72 3.37 8.73 0.45
CA ASN A 72 3.36 7.27 0.37
C ASN A 72 4.77 6.69 0.55
N ALA A 73 5.76 7.19 -0.20
CA ALA A 73 7.13 6.69 -0.11
C ALA A 73 7.76 6.91 1.28
N ARG A 74 7.45 8.04 1.93
CA ARG A 74 7.88 8.31 3.30
C ARG A 74 7.25 7.33 4.29
N ALA A 75 5.94 7.12 4.23
CA ALA A 75 5.26 6.20 5.15
C ALA A 75 5.72 4.75 4.96
N ILE A 76 5.97 4.32 3.71
CA ILE A 76 6.56 3.01 3.41
C ILE A 76 7.96 2.89 4.03
N ARG A 77 8.83 3.90 3.86
CA ARG A 77 10.17 3.90 4.49
C ARG A 77 10.08 3.75 6.01
N GLU A 78 9.18 4.49 6.64
CA GLU A 78 8.99 4.43 8.09
C GLU A 78 8.50 3.05 8.55
N LEU A 79 7.52 2.44 7.86
CA LEU A 79 7.10 1.07 8.15
C LEU A 79 8.23 0.05 8.03
N ILE A 80 9.12 0.23 7.04
CA ILE A 80 10.30 -0.63 6.88
C ILE A 80 11.27 -0.40 8.04
N ASP A 81 11.50 0.84 8.47
CA ASP A 81 12.35 1.18 9.63
C ASP A 81 11.82 0.55 10.92
N ASP A 82 10.50 0.45 11.05
CA ASP A 82 9.83 -0.20 12.18
C ASP A 82 9.78 -1.74 12.08
N GLY A 83 10.33 -2.34 11.01
CA GLY A 83 10.43 -3.79 10.84
C GLY A 83 9.26 -4.46 10.11
N TYR A 84 8.32 -3.69 9.55
CA TYR A 84 7.11 -4.22 8.89
C TYR A 84 7.24 -4.39 7.37
N ILE A 85 8.46 -4.47 6.82
CA ILE A 85 8.66 -4.62 5.37
C ILE A 85 7.91 -5.81 4.79
N GLN A 86 7.78 -6.90 5.57
CA GLN A 86 7.12 -8.14 5.17
C GLN A 86 5.60 -8.01 5.09
N GLN A 87 5.02 -6.87 5.48
CA GLN A 87 3.59 -6.61 5.45
C GLN A 87 3.20 -5.60 4.36
N ILE A 88 4.11 -5.14 3.50
CA ILE A 88 3.81 -4.06 2.55
C ILE A 88 3.59 -4.61 1.14
N LEU A 89 2.50 -4.20 0.49
CA LEU A 89 2.24 -4.44 -0.93
C LEU A 89 2.10 -3.11 -1.67
N LEU A 90 2.44 -3.10 -2.96
CA LEU A 90 2.40 -1.91 -3.82
C LEU A 90 1.59 -2.20 -5.08
N SER A 91 0.66 -1.31 -5.44
CA SER A 91 -0.13 -1.37 -6.68
C SER A 91 -0.58 0.04 -7.11
N GLN A 92 -1.31 0.14 -8.22
CA GLN A 92 -1.80 1.41 -8.77
C GLN A 92 -3.33 1.53 -8.83
N ASP A 93 -4.04 0.43 -8.51
CA ASP A 93 -5.50 0.35 -8.55
C ASP A 93 -6.08 0.99 -9.83
N VAL A 94 -5.61 0.54 -11.00
CA VAL A 94 -6.07 1.10 -12.27
C VAL A 94 -7.53 0.71 -12.50
N PHE A 95 -8.45 1.59 -12.13
CA PHE A 95 -9.89 1.36 -12.21
C PHE A 95 -10.62 2.27 -13.23
N LEU A 96 -10.01 3.39 -13.63
CA LEU A 96 -10.56 4.32 -14.62
C LEU A 96 -9.81 4.25 -15.95
N LYS A 97 -10.52 4.48 -17.07
CA LYS A 97 -9.89 4.62 -18.40
C LYS A 97 -8.81 5.69 -18.39
N THR A 98 -9.06 6.82 -17.73
CA THR A 98 -8.14 7.95 -17.62
C THR A 98 -6.84 7.62 -16.87
N MET A 99 -6.78 6.51 -16.13
CA MET A 99 -5.54 6.04 -15.50
C MET A 99 -4.62 5.27 -16.47
N LEU A 100 -5.11 4.86 -17.64
CA LEU A 100 -4.30 4.17 -18.65
C LEU A 100 -3.49 5.17 -19.48
N THR A 101 -2.30 4.75 -19.93
CA THR A 101 -1.40 5.57 -20.77
C THR A 101 -2.05 6.03 -22.08
N ARG A 102 -2.93 5.22 -22.66
CA ARG A 102 -3.70 5.58 -23.86
C ARG A 102 -4.55 6.85 -23.68
N TYR A 103 -4.98 7.13 -22.46
CA TYR A 103 -5.84 8.26 -22.13
C TYR A 103 -5.09 9.33 -21.29
N GLY A 104 -3.76 9.30 -21.30
CA GLY A 104 -2.91 10.29 -20.60
C GLY A 104 -2.59 9.95 -19.14
N GLY A 105 -3.06 8.82 -18.62
CA GLY A 105 -2.74 8.34 -17.29
C GLY A 105 -1.39 7.63 -17.20
N HIS A 106 -1.07 7.13 -16.00
CA HIS A 106 0.22 6.51 -15.70
C HIS A 106 0.34 5.06 -16.18
N GLY A 107 -0.76 4.29 -16.16
CA GLY A 107 -0.82 2.88 -16.49
C GLY A 107 0.02 1.95 -15.60
N TYR A 108 0.02 0.67 -15.96
CA TYR A 108 0.60 -0.40 -15.12
C TYR A 108 2.13 -0.38 -15.00
N GLY A 109 2.83 0.31 -15.91
CA GLY A 109 4.29 0.43 -15.86
C GLY A 109 4.80 1.47 -14.85
N TYR A 110 3.91 2.23 -14.22
CA TYR A 110 4.28 3.41 -13.43
C TYR A 110 5.13 3.09 -12.19
N ILE A 111 4.78 2.05 -11.43
CA ILE A 111 5.54 1.68 -10.23
C ILE A 111 7.00 1.44 -10.58
N LEU A 112 7.26 0.60 -11.58
CA LEU A 112 8.63 0.25 -11.98
C LEU A 112 9.39 1.46 -12.54
N LYS A 113 8.74 2.29 -13.36
CA LYS A 113 9.39 3.42 -14.04
C LYS A 113 9.61 4.64 -13.15
N HIS A 114 8.74 4.88 -12.17
CA HIS A 114 8.72 6.15 -11.44
C HIS A 114 8.71 5.97 -9.92
N PHE A 115 7.92 5.03 -9.38
CA PHE A 115 7.82 4.86 -7.93
C PHE A 115 9.01 4.11 -7.34
N VAL A 116 9.52 3.06 -7.99
CA VAL A 116 10.75 2.35 -7.57
C VAL A 116 11.95 3.30 -7.50
N PRO A 117 12.24 4.14 -8.53
CA PRO A 117 13.24 5.19 -8.39
C PRO A 117 13.00 6.16 -7.24
N ARG A 118 11.73 6.48 -6.93
CA ARG A 118 11.40 7.31 -5.76
C ARG A 118 11.75 6.61 -4.45
N LEU A 119 11.35 5.35 -4.26
CA LEU A 119 11.70 4.54 -3.09
C LEU A 119 13.22 4.47 -2.88
N ARG A 120 14.01 4.35 -3.96
CA ARG A 120 15.49 4.42 -3.88
C ARG A 120 15.98 5.77 -3.35
N ARG A 121 15.37 6.89 -3.75
CA ARG A 121 15.72 8.22 -3.20
C ARG A 121 15.42 8.34 -1.70
N HIS A 122 14.45 7.58 -1.19
CA HIS A 122 14.19 7.44 0.25
C HIS A 122 15.09 6.40 0.94
N GLY A 123 16.13 5.90 0.28
CA GLY A 123 17.10 4.98 0.88
C GLY A 123 16.63 3.52 0.96
N ILE A 124 15.56 3.14 0.26
CA ILE A 124 15.14 1.73 0.19
C ILE A 124 16.13 0.95 -0.70
N SER A 125 16.74 -0.08 -0.13
CA SER A 125 17.80 -0.86 -0.77
C SER A 125 17.27 -1.74 -1.91
N GLY A 126 18.18 -2.29 -2.72
CA GLY A 126 17.81 -3.26 -3.76
C GLY A 126 17.11 -4.49 -3.21
N GLU A 127 17.61 -5.05 -2.11
CA GLU A 127 17.04 -6.21 -1.42
C GLU A 127 15.66 -5.91 -0.82
N GLN A 128 15.49 -4.72 -0.24
CA GLN A 128 14.19 -4.29 0.25
C GLN A 128 13.18 -4.13 -0.90
N LEU A 129 13.61 -3.57 -2.04
CA LEU A 129 12.75 -3.50 -3.23
C LEU A 129 12.39 -4.88 -3.77
N GLU A 130 13.31 -5.83 -3.77
CA GLU A 130 13.03 -7.21 -4.16
C GLU A 130 11.98 -7.86 -3.23
N THR A 131 12.08 -7.60 -1.92
CA THR A 131 11.06 -8.01 -0.95
C THR A 131 9.69 -7.41 -1.28
N LEU A 132 9.63 -6.09 -1.51
CA LEU A 132 8.36 -5.39 -1.81
C LEU A 132 7.73 -5.84 -3.13
N MET A 133 8.54 -6.03 -4.18
CA MET A 133 8.06 -6.24 -5.55
C MET A 133 7.88 -7.72 -5.90
N ILE A 134 8.56 -8.64 -5.20
CA ILE A 134 8.58 -10.07 -5.52
C ILE A 134 8.21 -10.90 -4.30
N GLY A 135 8.97 -10.76 -3.21
CA GLY A 135 8.83 -11.62 -2.02
C GLY A 135 7.46 -11.54 -1.36
N ASN A 136 6.95 -10.32 -1.14
CA ASN A 136 5.65 -10.12 -0.50
C ASN A 136 4.48 -10.59 -1.36
N PRO A 137 4.35 -10.21 -2.66
CA PRO A 137 3.33 -10.78 -3.53
C PRO A 137 3.37 -12.31 -3.61
N GLN A 138 4.57 -12.91 -3.67
CA GLN A 138 4.71 -14.36 -3.68
C GLN A 138 4.17 -15.00 -2.39
N ARG A 139 4.39 -14.38 -1.22
CA ARG A 139 3.84 -14.87 0.05
C ARG A 139 2.31 -14.80 0.13
N VAL A 140 1.69 -13.88 -0.61
CA VAL A 140 0.23 -13.77 -0.66
C VAL A 140 -0.39 -14.81 -1.58
N PHE A 141 0.18 -15.02 -2.77
CA PHE A 141 -0.46 -15.82 -3.84
C PHE A 141 0.21 -17.16 -4.15
N GLY A 142 1.47 -17.33 -3.77
CA GLY A 142 2.33 -18.43 -4.20
C GLY A 142 2.44 -19.58 -3.21
N GLY A 143 1.32 -19.96 -2.57
CA GLY A 143 1.25 -21.04 -1.57
C GLY A 143 2.05 -22.29 -1.91
#